data_AF-A0A8A4TQD3-F1
#
_entry.id   AF-A0A8A4TQD3-F1
#
_cell.length_a   1.000
_cell.length_b   1.000
_cell.length_c   1.000
_cell.angle_alpha   90.00
_cell.angle_beta   90.00
_cell.angle_gamma   90.00
#
_symmetry.space_group_name_H-M   'P 1'
#
loop_
_entity.id
_entity.type
_entity.pdbx_description
1 polymer ?
#
loop_
_entity_poly.entity_id
_entity_poly.type
_entity_poly.pdbx_seq_one_letter_code
_entity_poly.pdbx_strand_id
1 'polypeptide(L)'
;MIDGVNNAGMTELGLIEGGEVDLETLLMTLRLERANLINEGVLDQAREMKTINNKLKGANEALAALRVAESKAATPDEATWTVDKSNNEITLDGYKISLDESSSAWTIEKLDDNGQPTGEKTRIWGDPHVDEDGDRKIDWDFKKDTTFVLDDGTKISVGTKQWGNSDYTTSDTLTITKGDQAVVVTGLTQNDSTPLNISDVTLDGRQLDADTTDGHVVYEGSGVNQWVTANGTDLGNNDRQMHFETEAVATAETYQHKQVELDQKTLDFLKANNVTIVDEDGDGNLTEADIKATIENVKGFMDSVNATSQMNMIRLQSLNNKYVQAYDEATNFVKKFAGSKDSIIRNY
;
A
#
# COMPACT_ATOMS: atom_id res chain seq x y z
N MET A 1 67.28 27.68 20.72
CA MET A 1 66.31 26.80 21.39
C MET A 1 65.67 26.01 20.26
N ILE A 2 66.18 24.84 19.85
CA ILE A 2 66.09 23.51 20.54
C ILE A 2 64.60 23.26 20.85
N ASP A 3 63.83 22.36 20.24
CA ASP A 3 64.01 21.04 19.61
C ASP A 3 63.04 20.93 18.39
N GLY A 4 63.26 20.19 17.31
CA GLY A 4 63.57 18.76 17.24
C GLY A 4 62.38 18.04 16.59
N VAL A 5 62.52 17.73 15.30
CA VAL A 5 61.58 16.99 14.43
C VAL A 5 61.21 15.64 15.04
N ASN A 6 59.94 15.22 14.97
CA ASN A 6 59.55 13.81 14.95
C ASN A 6 58.25 13.60 14.14
N ASN A 7 58.48 13.30 12.86
CA ASN A 7 57.59 12.58 11.97
C ASN A 7 57.82 11.06 12.15
N ALA A 8 56.85 10.25 11.76
CA ALA A 8 56.86 8.78 11.69
C ALA A 8 56.55 8.01 12.99
N GLY A 9 55.25 7.97 13.33
CA GLY A 9 54.65 6.83 14.01
C GLY A 9 54.44 5.67 13.04
N MET A 10 55.53 5.11 12.53
CA MET A 10 55.56 3.78 11.94
C MET A 10 56.34 2.91 12.91
N THR A 11 55.64 2.00 13.57
CA THR A 11 56.25 1.03 14.49
C THR A 11 57.15 0.11 13.65
N GLU A 12 58.41 0.48 13.61
CA GLU A 12 59.53 -0.28 13.08
C GLU A 12 59.55 -1.63 13.81
N LEU A 13 59.19 -2.70 13.08
CA LEU A 13 59.47 -4.07 13.50
C LEU A 13 60.99 -4.15 13.68
N GLY A 14 61.43 -4.19 14.94
CA GLY A 14 62.82 -4.39 15.30
C GLY A 14 63.34 -5.66 14.61
N LEU A 15 64.13 -5.44 13.57
CA LEU A 15 65.02 -6.43 12.98
C LEU A 15 66.07 -6.75 14.06
N ILE A 16 65.82 -7.82 14.81
CA ILE A 16 66.85 -8.47 15.63
C ILE A 16 67.78 -9.22 14.67
N GLU A 17 69.04 -8.80 14.67
CA GLU A 17 70.19 -9.46 14.06
C GLU A 17 70.23 -10.98 14.31
N GLY A 18 70.53 -11.75 13.26
CA GLY A 18 71.32 -12.97 13.40
C GLY A 18 70.58 -14.31 13.56
N GLY A 19 69.41 -14.48 12.95
CA GLY A 19 68.83 -15.80 12.72
C GLY A 19 68.07 -15.78 11.40
N GLU A 20 68.40 -16.66 10.46
CA GLU A 20 67.59 -16.86 9.26
C GLU A 20 66.13 -16.99 9.69
N VAL A 21 65.26 -16.09 9.23
CA VAL A 21 63.82 -16.29 9.38
C VAL A 21 63.52 -17.59 8.64
N ASP A 22 63.35 -18.68 9.39
CA ASP A 22 63.06 -20.02 8.90
C ASP A 22 61.97 -19.89 7.83
N LEU A 23 62.26 -20.32 6.60
CA LEU A 23 61.36 -20.22 5.45
C LEU A 23 59.98 -20.82 5.79
N GLU A 24 59.99 -21.80 6.69
CA GLU A 24 58.91 -22.50 7.35
C GLU A 24 58.03 -21.57 8.20
N THR A 25 58.62 -20.66 8.98
CA THR A 25 57.89 -19.66 9.76
C THR A 25 57.22 -18.66 8.84
N LEU A 26 57.92 -18.21 7.79
CA LEU A 26 57.35 -17.32 6.77
C LEU A 26 56.18 -17.98 6.03
N LEU A 27 56.31 -19.26 5.66
CA LEU A 27 55.25 -20.06 5.02
C LEU A 27 54.04 -20.28 5.95
N MET A 28 54.28 -20.52 7.24
CA MET A 28 53.21 -20.66 8.25
C MET A 28 52.46 -19.33 8.41
N THR A 29 53.18 -18.21 8.53
CA THR A 29 52.61 -16.86 8.61
C THR A 29 51.78 -16.54 7.37
N LEU A 30 52.30 -16.81 6.16
CA LEU A 30 51.59 -16.56 4.90
C LEU A 30 50.32 -17.40 4.76
N ARG A 31 50.32 -18.64 5.26
CA ARG A 31 49.13 -19.52 5.27
C ARG A 31 48.09 -19.04 6.28
N LEU A 32 48.52 -18.57 7.45
CA LEU A 32 47.64 -17.96 8.45
C LEU A 32 47.01 -16.67 7.92
N GLU A 33 47.79 -15.81 7.25
CA GLU A 33 47.30 -14.62 6.56
C GLU A 33 46.28 -14.96 5.48
N ARG A 34 46.56 -15.97 4.63
CA ARG A 34 45.62 -16.43 3.60
C ARG A 34 44.33 -16.97 4.21
N ALA A 35 44.40 -17.72 5.31
CA ALA A 35 43.23 -18.23 6.01
C ALA A 35 42.38 -17.10 6.61
N ASN A 36 43.03 -16.09 7.19
CA ASN A 36 42.36 -14.89 7.72
C ASN A 36 41.64 -14.12 6.60
N LEU A 37 42.30 -13.91 5.46
CA LEU A 37 41.71 -13.22 4.31
C LEU A 37 40.48 -13.96 3.73
N ILE A 38 40.52 -15.29 3.66
CA ILE A 38 39.38 -16.09 3.20
C ILE A 38 38.22 -15.98 4.22
N ASN A 39 38.52 -16.01 5.52
CA ASN A 39 37.50 -15.89 6.56
C ASN A 39 36.82 -14.52 6.55
N GLU A 40 37.59 -13.44 6.40
CA GLU A 40 37.06 -12.08 6.19
C GLU A 40 36.14 -12.02 4.96
N GLY A 41 36.58 -12.59 3.83
CA GLY A 41 35.77 -12.64 2.61
C GLY A 41 34.47 -13.44 2.75
N VAL A 42 34.46 -14.54 3.50
CA VAL A 42 33.24 -15.31 3.78
C VAL A 42 32.28 -14.52 4.66
N LEU A 43 32.78 -13.81 5.67
CA LEU A 43 31.97 -12.98 6.57
C LEU A 43 31.34 -11.81 5.82
N ASP A 44 32.09 -11.14 4.95
CA ASP A 44 31.56 -10.06 4.12
C ASP A 44 30.51 -10.58 3.14
N GLN A 45 30.76 -11.72 2.50
CA GLN A 45 29.77 -12.37 1.63
C GLN A 45 28.48 -12.75 2.38
N ALA A 46 28.59 -13.18 3.64
CA ALA A 46 27.44 -13.48 4.49
C ALA A 46 26.64 -12.22 4.87
N ARG A 47 27.30 -11.09 5.12
CA ARG A 47 26.62 -9.79 5.35
C ARG A 47 25.88 -9.31 4.11
N GLU A 48 26.49 -9.45 2.94
CA GLU A 48 25.83 -9.14 1.66
C GLU A 48 24.60 -10.03 1.43
N MET A 49 24.71 -11.34 1.66
CA MET A 49 23.57 -12.25 1.54
C MET A 49 22.43 -11.90 2.51
N LYS A 50 22.75 -11.52 3.76
CA LYS A 50 21.72 -11.06 4.71
C LYS A 50 21.01 -9.82 4.18
N THR A 51 21.76 -8.87 3.61
CA THR A 51 21.21 -7.65 3.01
C THR A 51 20.30 -7.98 1.82
N ILE A 52 20.74 -8.89 0.94
CA ILE A 52 19.96 -9.37 -0.20
C ILE A 52 18.68 -10.08 0.24
N ASN A 53 18.76 -10.97 1.23
CA ASN A 53 17.59 -11.66 1.77
C ASN A 53 16.58 -10.68 2.38
N ASN A 54 17.06 -9.64 3.07
CA ASN A 54 16.20 -8.57 3.58
C ASN A 54 15.51 -7.79 2.44
N LYS A 55 16.24 -7.49 1.36
CA LYS A 55 15.67 -6.84 0.17
C LYS A 55 14.61 -7.71 -0.51
N LEU A 56 14.86 -9.02 -0.67
CA LEU A 56 13.89 -9.95 -1.23
C LEU A 56 12.64 -10.06 -0.35
N LYS A 57 12.80 -10.11 0.96
CA LYS A 57 11.68 -10.10 1.91
C LYS A 57 10.86 -8.82 1.77
N GLY A 58 11.51 -7.65 1.81
CA GLY A 58 10.83 -6.37 1.67
C GLY A 58 10.14 -6.20 0.32
N ALA A 59 10.74 -6.71 -0.77
CA ALA A 59 10.13 -6.66 -2.09
C ALA A 59 8.90 -7.56 -2.20
N ASN A 60 8.93 -8.76 -1.61
CA ASN A 60 7.75 -9.63 -1.55
C ASN A 60 6.62 -9.02 -0.71
N GLU A 61 6.95 -8.38 0.42
CA GLU A 61 5.97 -7.68 1.25
C GLU A 61 5.37 -6.48 0.51
N ALA A 62 6.20 -5.67 -0.15
CA ALA A 62 5.76 -4.55 -0.98
C ALA A 62 4.88 -5.01 -2.16
N LEU A 63 5.25 -6.11 -2.82
CA LEU A 63 4.45 -6.70 -3.90
C LEU A 63 3.08 -7.15 -3.39
N ALA A 64 3.02 -7.78 -2.20
CA ALA A 64 1.74 -8.19 -1.61
C ALA A 64 0.85 -6.97 -1.28
N ALA A 65 1.42 -5.93 -0.68
CA ALA A 65 0.71 -4.68 -0.40
C ALA A 65 0.20 -4.00 -1.68
N LEU A 66 1.05 -3.93 -2.72
CA LEU A 66 0.67 -3.38 -4.02
C LEU A 66 -0.43 -4.21 -4.71
N ARG A 67 -0.46 -5.53 -4.54
CA ARG A 67 -1.56 -6.37 -5.07
C ARG A 67 -2.89 -6.13 -4.36
N VAL A 68 -2.86 -5.90 -3.05
CA VAL A 68 -4.06 -5.52 -2.30
C VAL A 68 -4.53 -4.13 -2.74
N ALA A 69 -3.60 -3.19 -2.88
CA ALA A 69 -3.86 -1.86 -3.42
C ALA A 69 -4.46 -1.93 -4.84
N GLU A 70 -3.90 -2.74 -5.73
CA GLU A 70 -4.39 -2.97 -7.10
C GLU A 70 -5.84 -3.46 -7.07
N SER A 71 -6.17 -4.44 -6.20
CA SER A 71 -7.53 -4.96 -6.09
C SER A 71 -8.55 -3.92 -5.60
N LYS A 72 -8.10 -2.94 -4.81
CA LYS A 72 -8.96 -1.84 -4.33
C LYS A 72 -9.12 -0.75 -5.39
N ALA A 73 -8.08 -0.53 -6.19
CA ALA A 73 -8.10 0.41 -7.31
C ALA A 73 -8.80 -0.15 -8.56
N ALA A 74 -9.04 -1.47 -8.60
CA ALA A 74 -9.49 -2.17 -9.78
C ALA A 74 -10.84 -1.64 -10.28
N THR A 75 -10.88 -1.24 -11.55
CA THR A 75 -12.13 -0.91 -12.22
C THR A 75 -12.56 -2.08 -13.10
N PRO A 76 -13.77 -2.63 -12.90
CA PRO A 76 -14.20 -3.77 -13.69
C PRO A 76 -14.30 -3.47 -15.19
N ASP A 77 -13.69 -4.32 -16.02
CA ASP A 77 -13.84 -4.29 -17.50
C ASP A 77 -15.27 -4.65 -17.95
N GLU A 78 -16.06 -5.26 -17.07
CA GLU A 78 -17.48 -5.57 -17.23
C GLU A 78 -18.25 -5.11 -16.00
N ALA A 79 -19.51 -4.70 -16.16
CA ALA A 79 -20.36 -4.30 -15.04
C ALA A 79 -20.53 -5.45 -14.02
N THR A 80 -20.10 -5.24 -12.77
CA THR A 80 -20.31 -6.13 -11.62
C THR A 80 -21.60 -5.78 -10.87
N TRP A 81 -22.04 -4.53 -10.97
CA TRP A 81 -23.26 -4.06 -10.34
C TRP A 81 -24.50 -4.60 -11.06
N THR A 82 -25.60 -4.69 -10.33
CA THR A 82 -26.90 -5.09 -10.89
C THR A 82 -27.98 -4.11 -10.49
N VAL A 83 -28.93 -3.89 -11.40
CA VAL A 83 -30.08 -3.00 -11.20
C VAL A 83 -31.36 -3.81 -11.34
N ASP A 84 -32.17 -3.82 -10.28
CA ASP A 84 -33.53 -4.34 -10.29
C ASP A 84 -34.54 -3.19 -10.29
N LYS A 85 -34.94 -2.79 -11.50
CA LYS A 85 -35.92 -1.71 -11.71
C LYS A 85 -37.33 -2.08 -11.25
N SER A 86 -37.63 -3.35 -10.97
CA SER A 86 -38.95 -3.77 -10.50
C SER A 86 -39.10 -3.59 -9.00
N ASN A 87 -37.99 -3.76 -8.26
CA ASN A 87 -37.92 -3.58 -6.82
C ASN A 87 -37.29 -2.24 -6.41
N ASN A 88 -36.85 -1.43 -7.38
CA ASN A 88 -36.12 -0.18 -7.18
C ASN A 88 -34.83 -0.37 -6.37
N GLU A 89 -34.08 -1.42 -6.71
CA GLU A 89 -32.85 -1.80 -6.01
C GLU A 89 -31.64 -1.76 -6.93
N ILE A 90 -30.49 -1.39 -6.37
CA ILE A 90 -29.18 -1.41 -7.01
C ILE A 90 -28.26 -2.22 -6.08
N THR A 91 -27.69 -3.32 -6.58
CA THR A 91 -26.69 -4.09 -5.84
C THR A 91 -25.31 -3.75 -6.37
N LEU A 92 -24.46 -3.26 -5.46
CA LEU A 92 -23.08 -2.88 -5.68
C LEU A 92 -22.15 -3.97 -5.10
N ASP A 93 -20.84 -3.74 -5.13
CA ASP A 93 -19.86 -4.67 -4.54
C ASP A 93 -19.86 -4.54 -3.01
N GLY A 94 -20.67 -5.35 -2.32
CA GLY A 94 -20.76 -5.33 -0.85
C GLY A 94 -21.81 -4.36 -0.29
N TYR A 95 -22.61 -3.73 -1.16
CA TYR A 95 -23.68 -2.81 -0.76
C TYR A 95 -24.95 -3.03 -1.57
N LYS A 96 -26.08 -2.66 -0.98
CA LYS A 96 -27.35 -2.55 -1.69
C LYS A 96 -27.98 -1.20 -1.41
N ILE A 97 -28.48 -0.58 -2.46
CA ILE A 97 -29.26 0.66 -2.40
C ILE A 97 -30.71 0.33 -2.76
N SER A 98 -31.64 0.61 -1.86
CA SER A 98 -33.08 0.49 -2.11
C SER A 98 -33.71 1.88 -2.16
N LEU A 99 -34.58 2.13 -3.14
CA LEU A 99 -35.16 3.45 -3.43
C LEU A 99 -36.69 3.45 -3.24
N ASP A 100 -37.23 4.56 -2.75
CA ASP A 100 -38.67 4.78 -2.55
C ASP A 100 -39.05 6.22 -2.91
N GLU A 101 -39.58 6.42 -4.12
CA GLU A 101 -40.03 7.72 -4.63
C GLU A 101 -41.16 8.33 -3.81
N SER A 102 -41.96 7.51 -3.11
CA SER A 102 -43.12 8.01 -2.35
C SER A 102 -42.73 8.86 -1.13
N SER A 103 -41.47 8.76 -0.70
CA SER A 103 -40.93 9.49 0.44
C SER A 103 -39.57 10.16 0.15
N SER A 104 -39.17 10.26 -1.13
CA SER A 104 -37.81 10.69 -1.53
C SER A 104 -36.71 9.92 -0.81
N ALA A 105 -36.98 8.66 -0.50
CA ALA A 105 -36.18 7.88 0.42
C ALA A 105 -35.27 6.91 -0.32
N TRP A 106 -34.12 6.68 0.29
CA TRP A 106 -33.18 5.67 -0.16
C TRP A 106 -32.44 5.10 1.05
N THR A 107 -32.03 3.85 0.96
CA THR A 107 -31.36 3.14 2.05
C THR A 107 -30.11 2.47 1.51
N ILE A 108 -28.99 2.70 2.18
CA ILE A 108 -27.74 1.97 1.98
C ILE A 108 -27.74 0.81 2.98
N GLU A 109 -27.54 -0.42 2.53
CA GLU A 109 -27.43 -1.60 3.37
C GLU A 109 -26.11 -2.33 3.02
N LYS A 110 -25.29 -2.63 4.05
CA LYS A 110 -24.02 -3.35 3.84
C LYS A 110 -24.27 -4.84 3.74
N LEU A 111 -23.64 -5.47 2.75
CA LEU A 111 -23.73 -6.90 2.46
C LEU A 111 -22.42 -7.61 2.85
N ASP A 112 -22.53 -8.87 3.26
CA ASP A 112 -21.38 -9.75 3.44
C ASP A 112 -20.88 -10.31 2.09
N ASP A 113 -19.79 -11.09 2.13
CA ASP A 113 -19.20 -11.73 0.95
C ASP A 113 -20.16 -12.69 0.21
N ASN A 114 -21.27 -13.09 0.84
CA ASN A 114 -22.31 -13.94 0.25
C ASN A 114 -23.53 -13.13 -0.24
N GLY A 115 -23.44 -11.80 -0.23
CA GLY A 115 -24.52 -10.90 -0.60
C GLY A 115 -25.66 -10.85 0.42
N GLN A 116 -25.43 -11.23 1.68
CA GLN A 116 -26.43 -11.17 2.75
C GLN A 116 -26.30 -9.88 3.56
N PRO A 117 -27.41 -9.23 3.97
CA PRO A 117 -27.36 -8.06 4.84
C PRO A 117 -26.62 -8.34 6.16
N THR A 118 -25.65 -7.47 6.47
CA THR A 118 -24.92 -7.50 7.75
C THR A 118 -25.76 -6.97 8.92
N GLY A 119 -26.79 -6.18 8.62
CA GLY A 119 -27.61 -5.45 9.57
C GLY A 119 -27.24 -3.97 9.71
N GLU A 120 -26.07 -3.57 9.21
CA GLU A 120 -25.67 -2.18 9.10
C GLU A 120 -26.38 -1.50 7.92
N LYS A 121 -27.03 -0.38 8.17
CA LYS A 121 -27.76 0.37 7.16
C LYS A 121 -27.86 1.85 7.53
N THR A 122 -27.90 2.72 6.54
CA THR A 122 -28.32 4.12 6.71
C THR A 122 -29.54 4.39 5.86
N ARG A 123 -30.55 5.05 6.42
CA ARG A 123 -31.73 5.49 5.68
C ARG A 123 -31.75 7.01 5.54
N ILE A 124 -32.08 7.47 4.34
CA ILE A 124 -32.27 8.87 3.99
C ILE A 124 -33.71 9.07 3.50
N TRP A 125 -34.41 10.12 3.92
CA TRP A 125 -35.79 10.40 3.46
C TRP A 125 -36.22 11.86 3.61
N GLY A 126 -37.30 12.25 2.91
CA GLY A 126 -37.96 13.55 3.09
C GLY A 126 -37.04 14.74 2.85
N ASP A 127 -37.05 15.71 3.75
CA ASP A 127 -36.09 16.82 3.77
C ASP A 127 -34.74 16.37 4.34
N PRO A 128 -33.80 15.93 3.49
CA PRO A 128 -33.02 14.72 3.67
C PRO A 128 -32.57 14.49 5.12
N HIS A 129 -33.36 13.70 5.84
CA HIS A 129 -33.02 13.22 7.17
C HIS A 129 -32.20 11.95 7.04
N VAL A 130 -31.15 11.83 7.83
CA VAL A 130 -30.27 10.66 7.89
C VAL A 130 -30.48 9.94 9.22
N ASP A 131 -30.71 8.63 9.13
CA ASP A 131 -30.86 7.66 10.23
C ASP A 131 -29.76 6.61 10.03
N GLU A 132 -28.69 6.71 10.82
CA GLU A 132 -27.49 5.89 10.72
C GLU A 132 -27.66 4.54 11.41
N ASP A 133 -28.42 4.45 12.51
CA ASP A 133 -28.52 3.23 13.32
C ASP A 133 -29.83 2.45 13.10
N GLY A 134 -30.72 2.96 12.25
CA GLY A 134 -31.99 2.35 11.92
C GLY A 134 -33.02 2.43 13.04
N ASP A 135 -32.81 3.29 14.04
CA ASP A 135 -33.73 3.51 15.16
C ASP A 135 -34.93 4.40 14.79
N ARG A 136 -34.96 4.92 13.56
CA ARG A 136 -36.00 5.78 12.98
C ARG A 136 -36.02 7.19 13.56
N LYS A 137 -34.93 7.64 14.16
CA LYS A 137 -34.69 9.04 14.53
C LYS A 137 -33.81 9.71 13.48
N ILE A 138 -33.78 11.03 13.57
CA ILE A 138 -32.94 11.87 12.73
C ILE A 138 -31.66 12.07 13.51
N ASP A 139 -30.56 11.55 12.99
CA ASP A 139 -29.22 11.77 13.54
C ASP A 139 -28.66 13.10 13.04
N TRP A 140 -28.81 13.34 11.74
CA TRP A 140 -28.48 14.60 11.08
C TRP A 140 -29.29 14.78 9.79
N ASP A 141 -29.18 15.94 9.16
CA ASP A 141 -29.86 16.25 7.91
C ASP A 141 -29.00 17.08 6.96
N PHE A 142 -29.31 17.04 5.66
CA PHE A 142 -28.68 17.89 4.66
C PHE A 142 -29.71 18.63 3.81
N LYS A 143 -29.38 19.88 3.43
CA LYS A 143 -30.28 20.77 2.67
C LYS A 143 -29.79 21.09 1.26
N LYS A 144 -28.57 20.67 0.92
CA LYS A 144 -27.93 20.88 -0.39
C LYS A 144 -27.34 19.57 -0.90
N ASP A 145 -26.88 19.58 -2.13
CA ASP A 145 -26.23 18.43 -2.74
C ASP A 145 -25.13 17.89 -1.82
N THR A 146 -25.10 16.57 -1.67
CA THR A 146 -24.27 15.87 -0.70
C THR A 146 -23.83 14.54 -1.28
N THR A 147 -22.57 14.17 -1.11
CA THR A 147 -21.99 12.93 -1.58
C THR A 147 -21.61 12.03 -0.42
N PHE A 148 -22.13 10.80 -0.47
CA PHE A 148 -21.78 9.75 0.48
C PHE A 148 -20.69 8.87 -0.14
N VAL A 149 -19.58 8.74 0.58
CA VAL A 149 -18.42 7.95 0.17
C VAL A 149 -18.34 6.68 1.00
N LEU A 150 -18.45 5.53 0.36
CA LEU A 150 -18.32 4.22 1.01
C LEU A 150 -16.85 3.85 1.28
N ASP A 151 -16.64 2.82 2.11
CA ASP A 151 -15.31 2.33 2.48
C ASP A 151 -14.49 1.83 1.28
N ASP A 152 -15.17 1.30 0.27
CA ASP A 152 -14.63 0.76 -0.97
C ASP A 152 -14.37 1.82 -2.05
N GLY A 153 -14.64 3.09 -1.73
CA GLY A 153 -14.43 4.23 -2.61
C GLY A 153 -15.61 4.56 -3.52
N THR A 154 -16.71 3.80 -3.47
CA THR A 154 -17.94 4.14 -4.18
C THR A 154 -18.49 5.48 -3.70
N LYS A 155 -18.84 6.35 -4.64
CA LYS A 155 -19.51 7.63 -4.36
C LYS A 155 -20.99 7.54 -4.69
N ILE A 156 -21.81 8.15 -3.87
CA ILE A 156 -23.24 8.35 -4.09
C ILE A 156 -23.51 9.85 -3.99
N SER A 157 -23.42 10.55 -5.12
CA SER A 157 -23.62 12.00 -5.20
C SER A 157 -25.11 12.31 -5.34
N VAL A 158 -25.67 12.95 -4.32
CA VAL A 158 -27.10 13.26 -4.20
C VAL A 158 -27.36 14.66 -4.75
N GLY A 159 -28.15 14.74 -5.81
CA GLY A 159 -28.73 16.01 -6.29
C GLY A 159 -30.04 16.28 -5.57
N THR A 160 -30.15 17.46 -4.96
CA THR A 160 -31.31 17.87 -4.17
C THR A 160 -32.20 18.84 -4.94
N LYS A 161 -33.52 18.69 -4.76
CA LYS A 161 -34.53 19.56 -5.38
C LYS A 161 -35.35 20.28 -4.32
N GLN A 162 -35.59 21.57 -4.51
CA GLN A 162 -36.36 22.38 -3.58
C GLN A 162 -37.82 21.88 -3.46
N TRP A 163 -38.33 21.89 -2.23
CA TRP A 163 -39.72 21.62 -1.90
C TRP A 163 -40.45 22.88 -1.42
N GLY A 164 -41.44 23.33 -2.20
CA GLY A 164 -42.26 24.48 -1.85
C GLY A 164 -41.50 25.81 -1.86
N ASN A 165 -41.91 26.75 -1.00
CA ASN A 165 -41.36 28.12 -0.91
C ASN A 165 -40.40 28.31 0.29
N SER A 166 -39.72 27.24 0.69
CA SER A 166 -38.88 27.15 1.91
C SER A 166 -37.50 26.59 1.56
N ASP A 167 -36.57 26.61 2.51
CA ASP A 167 -35.22 26.03 2.36
C ASP A 167 -35.21 24.48 2.45
N TYR A 168 -36.38 23.84 2.46
CA TYR A 168 -36.48 22.39 2.35
C TYR A 168 -36.13 21.94 0.94
N THR A 169 -35.30 20.91 0.86
CA THR A 169 -35.02 20.17 -0.36
C THR A 169 -35.38 18.70 -0.17
N THR A 170 -35.38 17.89 -1.21
CA THR A 170 -35.50 16.43 -1.16
C THR A 170 -34.49 15.82 -2.12
N SER A 171 -34.03 14.60 -1.87
CA SER A 171 -33.23 13.84 -2.85
C SER A 171 -34.02 13.67 -4.15
N ASP A 172 -33.42 14.00 -5.29
CA ASP A 172 -34.02 13.85 -6.63
C ASP A 172 -33.18 12.95 -7.54
N THR A 173 -31.87 13.18 -7.56
CA THR A 173 -30.93 12.37 -8.35
C THR A 173 -29.90 11.70 -7.46
N LEU A 174 -29.48 10.49 -7.83
CA LEU A 174 -28.30 9.84 -7.28
C LEU A 174 -27.38 9.49 -8.45
N THR A 175 -26.20 10.08 -8.47
CA THR A 175 -25.11 9.64 -9.35
C THR A 175 -24.21 8.72 -8.54
N ILE A 176 -24.25 7.43 -8.84
CA ILE A 176 -23.50 6.40 -8.12
C ILE A 176 -22.34 5.97 -9.00
N THR A 177 -21.11 6.13 -8.52
CA THR A 177 -19.89 5.88 -9.32
C THR A 177 -18.82 5.15 -8.52
N LYS A 178 -18.15 4.21 -9.18
CA LYS A 178 -16.94 3.55 -8.67
C LYS A 178 -16.00 3.27 -9.83
N GLY A 179 -15.02 4.15 -10.00
CA GLY A 179 -14.13 4.13 -11.15
C GLY A 179 -14.94 4.23 -12.44
N ASP A 180 -14.87 3.22 -13.30
CA ASP A 180 -15.60 3.24 -14.57
C ASP A 180 -17.08 2.87 -14.43
N GLN A 181 -17.49 2.17 -13.37
CA GLN A 181 -18.90 1.81 -13.21
C GLN A 181 -19.73 3.00 -12.75
N ALA A 182 -20.91 3.14 -13.35
CA ALA A 182 -21.90 4.12 -12.92
C ALA A 182 -23.33 3.63 -13.02
N VAL A 183 -24.17 4.16 -12.13
CA VAL A 183 -25.63 4.10 -12.21
C VAL A 183 -26.18 5.49 -11.88
N VAL A 184 -27.14 5.95 -12.67
CA VAL A 184 -27.85 7.21 -12.43
C VAL A 184 -29.29 6.92 -12.06
N VAL A 185 -29.72 7.51 -10.95
CA VAL A 185 -31.11 7.56 -10.50
C VAL A 185 -31.63 8.98 -10.74
N THR A 186 -32.82 9.11 -11.29
CA THR A 186 -33.54 10.39 -11.45
C THR A 186 -35.00 10.24 -11.06
N GLY A 187 -35.66 11.35 -10.71
CA GLY A 187 -37.08 11.32 -10.34
C GLY A 187 -37.32 10.65 -8.99
N LEU A 188 -36.34 10.65 -8.08
CA LEU A 188 -36.51 10.12 -6.73
C LEU A 188 -37.39 11.03 -5.87
N THR A 189 -37.46 12.32 -6.22
CA THR A 189 -38.19 13.30 -5.42
C THR A 189 -39.70 13.03 -5.43
N GLN A 190 -40.31 13.14 -4.26
CA GLN A 190 -41.76 13.11 -4.09
C GLN A 190 -42.44 14.43 -4.52
N ASN A 191 -41.65 15.45 -4.89
CA ASN A 191 -42.12 16.83 -5.05
C ASN A 191 -42.69 17.12 -6.43
N ASP A 192 -42.54 16.19 -7.37
CA ASP A 192 -43.13 16.31 -8.69
C ASP A 192 -43.57 14.94 -9.23
N SER A 193 -44.05 14.93 -10.47
CA SER A 193 -44.61 13.75 -11.12
C SER A 193 -43.63 13.06 -12.07
N THR A 194 -42.34 13.38 -12.00
CA THR A 194 -41.31 12.70 -12.79
C THR A 194 -41.16 11.29 -12.22
N PRO A 195 -41.42 10.24 -13.01
CA PRO A 195 -41.34 8.87 -12.49
C PRO A 195 -39.89 8.53 -12.16
N LEU A 196 -39.70 7.74 -11.09
CA LEU A 196 -38.40 7.17 -10.77
C LEU A 196 -37.82 6.43 -11.98
N ASN A 197 -36.59 6.77 -12.32
CA ASN A 197 -35.81 6.11 -13.36
C ASN A 197 -34.45 5.72 -12.81
N ILE A 198 -34.10 4.45 -12.99
CA ILE A 198 -32.77 3.92 -12.72
C ILE A 198 -32.16 3.50 -14.06
N SER A 199 -30.99 4.06 -14.38
CA SER A 199 -30.25 3.70 -15.59
C SER A 199 -29.81 2.23 -15.54
N ASP A 200 -29.40 1.69 -16.69
CA ASP A 200 -28.56 0.49 -16.66
C ASP A 200 -27.16 0.87 -16.12
N VAL A 201 -26.36 -0.13 -15.74
CA VAL A 201 -24.96 0.10 -15.36
C VAL A 201 -24.18 0.53 -16.60
N THR A 202 -23.50 1.67 -16.51
CA THR A 202 -22.62 2.19 -17.56
C THR A 202 -21.16 2.09 -17.13
N LEU A 203 -20.24 2.23 -18.10
CA LEU A 203 -18.79 2.14 -17.90
C LEU A 203 -18.08 3.49 -18.13
N ASP A 204 -18.80 4.59 -17.98
CA ASP A 204 -18.32 5.98 -18.11
C ASP A 204 -18.24 6.72 -16.77
N GLY A 205 -18.18 5.98 -15.67
CA GLY A 205 -18.29 6.49 -14.30
C GLY A 205 -17.28 7.56 -13.93
N ARG A 206 -16.03 7.51 -14.44
CA ARG A 206 -15.03 8.56 -14.18
C ARG A 206 -15.42 9.89 -14.80
N GLN A 207 -15.93 9.87 -16.02
CA GLN A 207 -16.37 11.08 -16.72
C GLN A 207 -17.63 11.62 -16.03
N LEU A 208 -18.57 10.73 -15.71
CA LEU A 208 -19.80 11.10 -15.03
C LEU A 208 -19.54 11.68 -13.64
N ASP A 209 -18.60 11.11 -12.89
CA ASP A 209 -18.16 11.62 -11.59
C ASP A 209 -17.55 13.02 -11.73
N ALA A 210 -16.65 13.20 -12.70
CA ALA A 210 -16.03 14.50 -12.98
C ALA A 210 -17.05 15.58 -13.40
N ASP A 211 -18.13 15.19 -14.08
CA ASP A 211 -19.21 16.08 -14.50
C ASP A 211 -20.24 16.34 -13.38
N THR A 212 -20.20 15.58 -12.30
CA THR A 212 -21.15 15.68 -11.18
C THR A 212 -20.59 16.53 -10.06
N THR A 213 -21.40 17.44 -9.53
CA THR A 213 -21.00 18.25 -8.36
C THR A 213 -21.19 17.43 -7.09
N ASP A 214 -20.13 17.28 -6.32
CA ASP A 214 -20.19 16.48 -5.09
C ASP A 214 -20.92 17.17 -3.93
N GLY A 215 -21.04 18.49 -3.97
CA GLY A 215 -21.62 19.25 -2.86
C GLY A 215 -20.84 19.03 -1.56
N HIS A 216 -21.53 18.71 -0.46
CA HIS A 216 -20.88 18.32 0.79
C HIS A 216 -20.47 16.85 0.76
N VAL A 217 -19.24 16.51 1.16
CA VAL A 217 -18.79 15.12 1.15
C VAL A 217 -18.77 14.54 2.58
N VAL A 218 -19.37 13.38 2.75
CA VAL A 218 -19.34 12.58 3.98
C VAL A 218 -18.80 11.18 3.69
N TYR A 219 -18.11 10.60 4.66
CA TYR A 219 -17.40 9.34 4.50
C TYR A 219 -17.93 8.29 5.46
N GLU A 220 -18.00 7.04 5.00
CA GLU A 220 -18.26 5.88 5.85
C GLU A 220 -17.17 5.79 6.92
N GLY A 221 -17.60 5.73 8.19
CA GLY A 221 -16.77 5.55 9.37
C GLY A 221 -16.44 4.07 9.60
N SER A 222 -16.83 3.51 10.74
CA SER A 222 -16.63 2.08 11.01
C SER A 222 -17.56 1.15 10.21
N GLY A 223 -18.58 1.72 9.57
CA GLY A 223 -19.59 1.02 8.78
C GLY A 223 -20.61 2.02 8.24
N VAL A 224 -21.53 1.55 7.41
CA VAL A 224 -22.62 2.39 6.84
C VAL A 224 -23.64 2.84 7.88
N ASN A 225 -23.40 2.62 9.17
CA ASN A 225 -24.17 3.12 10.29
C ASN A 225 -23.42 4.19 11.10
N GLN A 226 -22.37 4.77 10.51
CA GLN A 226 -21.63 5.89 11.09
C GLN A 226 -21.03 6.71 9.96
N TRP A 227 -21.41 7.98 9.84
CA TRP A 227 -20.82 8.90 8.86
C TRP A 227 -19.93 9.93 9.53
N VAL A 228 -18.82 10.24 8.85
CA VAL A 228 -17.83 11.19 9.34
C VAL A 228 -17.54 12.27 8.30
N THR A 229 -17.15 13.44 8.76
CA THR A 229 -16.54 14.48 7.91
C THR A 229 -15.14 14.05 7.43
N ALA A 230 -14.56 14.80 6.48
CA ALA A 230 -13.18 14.58 6.00
C ALA A 230 -12.13 14.55 7.14
N ASN A 231 -12.39 15.24 8.26
CA ASN A 231 -11.51 15.25 9.43
C ASN A 231 -11.77 14.10 10.42
N GLY A 232 -12.63 13.14 10.06
CA GLY A 232 -12.99 11.99 10.91
C GLY A 232 -13.92 12.34 12.08
N THR A 233 -14.58 13.51 12.03
CA THR A 233 -15.58 13.88 13.06
C THR A 233 -16.90 13.18 12.77
N ASP A 234 -17.40 12.43 13.76
CA ASP A 234 -18.67 11.70 13.75
C ASP A 234 -19.89 12.63 13.68
N LEU A 235 -20.80 12.36 12.74
CA LEU A 235 -22.03 13.12 12.52
C LEU A 235 -23.21 12.63 13.37
N GLY A 236 -23.20 11.37 13.84
CA GLY A 236 -24.33 10.72 14.51
C GLY A 236 -24.57 11.13 15.97
N ASN A 237 -23.71 11.97 16.57
CA ASN A 237 -23.77 12.29 18.01
C ASN A 237 -24.86 13.30 18.45
N ASN A 238 -26.04 13.28 17.80
CA ASN A 238 -27.19 14.13 18.12
C ASN A 238 -26.94 15.64 18.03
N ASP A 239 -25.90 16.08 17.32
CA ASP A 239 -25.71 17.50 17.05
C ASP A 239 -26.63 17.90 15.89
N ARG A 240 -27.92 18.09 16.23
CA ARG A 240 -29.00 18.60 15.37
C ARG A 240 -28.75 20.01 14.81
N GLN A 241 -27.49 20.44 14.79
CA GLN A 241 -26.99 21.75 14.38
C GLN A 241 -26.00 21.69 13.23
N MET A 242 -25.66 20.52 12.69
CA MET A 242 -24.98 20.42 11.38
C MET A 242 -25.97 20.71 10.25
N HIS A 243 -26.64 21.87 10.33
CA HIS A 243 -27.19 22.54 9.17
C HIS A 243 -25.98 22.94 8.31
N PHE A 244 -25.67 22.15 7.29
CA PHE A 244 -24.74 22.54 6.23
C PHE A 244 -25.33 23.73 5.43
N GLU A 245 -25.47 24.89 6.08
CA GLU A 245 -26.02 26.11 5.49
C GLU A 245 -24.93 27.06 4.97
N THR A 246 -23.75 27.13 5.61
CA THR A 246 -22.69 28.05 5.17
C THR A 246 -21.32 27.67 5.73
N GLU A 247 -20.74 26.58 5.26
CA GLU A 247 -19.33 26.59 4.88
C GLU A 247 -19.26 25.82 3.59
N ALA A 248 -18.83 26.49 2.51
CA ALA A 248 -18.32 25.77 1.37
C ALA A 248 -17.20 24.87 1.93
N VAL A 249 -17.51 23.58 2.14
CA VAL A 249 -16.48 22.55 2.13
C VAL A 249 -15.71 22.83 0.86
N ALA A 250 -14.44 23.16 1.04
CA ALA A 250 -13.65 24.00 0.17
C ALA A 250 -13.96 23.73 -1.31
N THR A 251 -14.17 24.84 -2.04
CA THR A 251 -14.02 24.93 -3.50
C THR A 251 -13.36 23.70 -4.09
N ALA A 252 -14.14 22.80 -4.70
CA ALA A 252 -13.59 21.66 -5.43
C ALA A 252 -12.41 21.00 -4.70
N GLU A 253 -12.58 20.56 -3.46
CA GLU A 253 -11.96 19.30 -3.09
C GLU A 253 -12.62 18.25 -3.98
N THR A 254 -12.15 18.23 -5.24
CA THR A 254 -12.22 17.09 -6.15
C THR A 254 -12.05 15.91 -5.24
N TYR A 255 -13.08 15.09 -5.09
CA TYR A 255 -12.94 13.84 -4.39
C TYR A 255 -11.88 13.06 -5.17
N GLN A 256 -10.65 13.19 -4.69
CA GLN A 256 -9.53 12.41 -5.11
C GLN A 256 -9.81 11.06 -4.53
N HIS A 257 -10.07 10.10 -5.44
CA HIS A 257 -10.39 8.71 -5.15
C HIS A 257 -9.68 8.30 -3.87
N LYS A 258 -10.46 8.06 -2.79
CA LYS A 258 -9.96 7.81 -1.43
C LYS A 258 -8.66 7.05 -1.54
N GLN A 259 -7.56 7.75 -1.22
CA GLN A 259 -6.20 7.35 -1.57
C GLN A 259 -6.06 5.85 -1.37
N VAL A 260 -5.64 5.13 -2.40
CA VAL A 260 -5.11 3.78 -2.18
C VAL A 260 -3.78 3.97 -1.46
N GLU A 261 -3.86 4.23 -0.15
CA GLU A 261 -2.70 4.46 0.69
C GLU A 261 -1.91 3.15 0.75
N LEU A 262 -0.76 3.15 0.08
CA LEU A 262 0.25 2.15 0.37
C LEU A 262 0.72 2.38 1.80
N ASP A 263 0.78 1.30 2.58
CA ASP A 263 1.24 1.39 3.95
C ASP A 263 2.64 2.03 4.00
N GLN A 264 2.92 2.80 5.06
CA GLN A 264 4.16 3.57 5.18
C GLN A 264 5.41 2.70 5.04
N LYS A 265 5.35 1.44 5.48
CA LYS A 265 6.47 0.51 5.39
C LYS A 265 6.75 0.13 3.93
N THR A 266 5.72 -0.04 3.10
CA THR A 266 5.85 -0.24 1.66
C THR A 266 6.45 1.00 0.99
N LEU A 267 5.95 2.20 1.29
CA LEU A 267 6.49 3.45 0.75
C LEU A 267 7.98 3.64 1.10
N ASP A 268 8.35 3.40 2.36
CA ASP A 268 9.73 3.51 2.83
C ASP A 268 10.65 2.50 2.14
N PHE A 269 10.18 1.27 1.96
CA PHE A 269 10.93 0.23 1.26
C PHE A 269 11.21 0.61 -0.20
N LEU A 270 10.18 1.07 -0.92
CA LEU A 270 10.31 1.46 -2.33
C LEU A 270 11.30 2.62 -2.48
N LYS A 271 11.16 3.66 -1.66
CA LYS A 271 12.06 4.82 -1.63
C LYS A 271 13.50 4.43 -1.28
N ALA A 272 13.70 3.63 -0.23
CA ALA A 272 15.03 3.21 0.21
C ALA A 272 15.78 2.35 -0.83
N ASN A 273 15.05 1.71 -1.75
CA ASN A 273 15.61 0.87 -2.80
C ASN A 273 15.54 1.49 -4.20
N ASN A 274 15.21 2.79 -4.30
CA ASN A 274 15.05 3.51 -5.56
C ASN A 274 14.07 2.83 -6.54
N VAL A 275 13.05 2.17 -6.01
CA VAL A 275 11.96 1.63 -6.83
C VAL A 275 10.98 2.77 -7.08
N THR A 276 10.74 3.08 -8.35
CA THR A 276 9.87 4.19 -8.74
C THR A 276 8.42 3.82 -8.53
N ILE A 277 7.70 4.66 -7.79
CA ILE A 277 6.24 4.66 -7.74
C ILE A 277 5.79 5.45 -8.97
N VAL A 278 4.96 4.82 -9.80
CA VAL A 278 4.37 5.47 -10.97
C VAL A 278 3.16 6.25 -10.47
N ASP A 279 3.09 7.51 -10.86
CA ASP A 279 2.03 8.48 -10.55
C ASP A 279 2.10 9.47 -11.72
N GLU A 280 1.45 9.12 -12.84
CA GLU A 280 1.63 9.82 -14.11
C GLU A 280 1.06 11.25 -14.11
N ASP A 281 0.00 11.49 -13.34
CA ASP A 281 -0.65 12.81 -13.22
C ASP A 281 -0.12 13.63 -12.04
N GLY A 282 0.58 13.00 -11.08
CA GLY A 282 1.24 13.67 -9.97
C GLY A 282 0.28 14.24 -8.94
N ASP A 283 -0.95 13.71 -8.90
CA ASP A 283 -2.00 14.17 -8.02
C ASP A 283 -1.95 13.51 -6.62
N GLY A 284 -1.07 12.51 -6.46
CA GLY A 284 -0.88 11.76 -5.23
C GLY A 284 -1.80 10.55 -5.06
N ASN A 285 -2.63 10.22 -6.05
CA ASN A 285 -3.51 9.07 -6.07
C ASN A 285 -3.01 8.04 -7.07
N LEU A 286 -2.81 6.81 -6.61
CA LEU A 286 -2.38 5.73 -7.48
C LEU A 286 -3.60 5.06 -8.12
N THR A 287 -3.79 5.25 -9.43
CA THR A 287 -4.79 4.50 -10.19
C THR A 287 -4.42 3.02 -10.30
N GLU A 288 -5.34 2.17 -10.76
CA GLU A 288 -5.02 0.77 -11.05
C GLU A 288 -3.84 0.64 -12.03
N ALA A 289 -3.76 1.53 -13.02
CA ALA A 289 -2.67 1.56 -13.99
C ALA A 289 -1.34 1.94 -13.33
N ASP A 290 -1.33 2.94 -12.46
CA ASP A 290 -0.16 3.37 -11.68
C ASP A 290 0.35 2.27 -10.76
N ILE A 291 -0.58 1.57 -10.08
CA ILE A 291 -0.25 0.44 -9.21
C ILE A 291 0.31 -0.72 -10.03
N LYS A 292 -0.31 -1.06 -11.17
CA LYS A 292 0.20 -2.08 -12.10
C LYS A 292 1.61 -1.76 -12.61
N ALA A 293 1.85 -0.52 -12.99
CA ALA A 293 3.17 -0.07 -13.43
C ALA A 293 4.20 -0.12 -12.28
N THR A 294 3.79 0.26 -11.06
CA THR A 294 4.62 0.14 -9.85
C THR A 294 4.92 -1.32 -9.51
N ILE A 295 3.97 -2.24 -9.71
CA ILE A 295 4.17 -3.69 -9.56
C ILE A 295 5.26 -4.19 -10.52
N GLU A 296 5.24 -3.76 -11.78
CA GLU A 296 6.29 -4.12 -12.75
C GLU A 296 7.66 -3.59 -12.33
N ASN A 297 7.74 -2.38 -11.77
CA ASN A 297 9.00 -1.84 -11.22
C ASN A 297 9.52 -2.69 -10.04
N VAL A 298 8.64 -3.13 -9.14
CA VAL A 298 9.02 -4.02 -8.02
C VAL A 298 9.50 -5.39 -8.53
N LYS A 299 8.84 -5.96 -9.55
CA LYS A 299 9.28 -7.22 -10.18
C LYS A 299 10.67 -7.06 -10.81
N GLY A 300 10.91 -5.99 -11.56
CA GLY A 300 12.23 -5.70 -12.13
C GLY A 300 13.32 -5.54 -11.05
N PHE A 301 12.99 -4.90 -9.93
CA PHE A 301 13.88 -4.86 -8.77
C PHE A 301 14.15 -6.26 -8.20
N MET A 302 13.12 -7.09 -7.99
CA MET A 302 13.28 -8.45 -7.50
C MET A 302 14.19 -9.29 -8.41
N ASP A 303 14.03 -9.17 -9.72
CA ASP A 303 14.88 -9.88 -10.68
C ASP A 303 16.35 -9.47 -10.56
N SER A 304 16.62 -8.17 -10.40
CA SER A 304 17.97 -7.65 -10.18
C SER A 304 18.60 -8.17 -8.87
N VAL A 305 17.81 -8.24 -7.80
CA VAL A 305 18.25 -8.74 -6.49
C VAL A 305 18.48 -10.24 -6.54
N ASN A 306 17.62 -10.99 -7.23
CA ASN A 306 17.77 -12.43 -7.45
C ASN A 306 19.04 -12.75 -8.25
N ALA A 307 19.31 -12.02 -9.33
CA ALA A 307 20.55 -12.18 -10.09
C ALA A 307 21.80 -11.94 -9.22
N THR A 308 21.75 -10.91 -8.37
CA THR A 308 22.82 -10.61 -7.40
C THR A 308 22.96 -11.72 -6.36
N SER A 309 21.85 -12.24 -5.84
CA SER A 309 21.83 -13.36 -4.89
C SER A 309 22.51 -14.61 -5.45
N GLN A 310 22.19 -14.97 -6.70
CA GLN A 310 22.79 -16.11 -7.38
C GLN A 310 24.30 -15.92 -7.57
N MET A 311 24.74 -14.72 -7.98
CA MET A 311 26.17 -14.41 -8.11
C MET A 311 26.90 -14.53 -6.76
N ASN A 312 26.29 -14.03 -5.69
CA ASN A 312 26.85 -14.10 -4.35
C ASN A 312 26.94 -15.54 -3.82
N MET A 313 25.98 -16.40 -4.17
CA MET A 313 26.04 -17.82 -3.87
C MET A 313 27.20 -18.51 -4.61
N ILE A 314 27.42 -18.18 -5.88
CA ILE A 314 28.57 -18.70 -6.67
C ILE A 314 29.89 -18.25 -6.04
N ARG A 315 29.98 -16.97 -5.64
CA ARG A 315 31.18 -16.43 -4.95
C ARG A 315 31.42 -17.14 -3.63
N LEU A 316 30.38 -17.37 -2.83
CA LEU A 316 30.49 -18.09 -1.57
C LEU A 316 30.93 -19.54 -1.77
N GLN A 317 30.39 -20.24 -2.77
CA GLN A 317 30.84 -21.59 -3.13
C GLN A 317 32.32 -21.60 -3.54
N SER A 318 32.75 -20.61 -4.33
CA SER A 318 34.15 -20.45 -4.73
C SER A 318 35.07 -20.19 -3.53
N LEU A 319 34.68 -19.29 -2.62
CA LEU A 319 35.41 -18.99 -1.39
C LEU A 319 35.49 -20.22 -0.48
N ASN A 320 34.40 -20.97 -0.34
CA ASN A 320 34.37 -22.20 0.44
C ASN A 320 35.30 -23.27 -0.17
N ASN A 321 35.29 -23.42 -1.50
CA ASN A 321 36.22 -24.32 -2.17
C ASN A 321 37.69 -23.92 -1.95
N LYS A 322 38.00 -22.61 -2.00
CA LYS A 322 39.35 -22.08 -1.69
C LYS A 322 39.73 -22.31 -0.22
N TYR A 323 38.77 -22.16 0.70
CA TYR A 323 38.95 -22.44 2.12
C TYR A 323 39.33 -23.90 2.34
N VAL A 324 38.54 -24.83 1.77
CA VAL A 324 38.80 -26.28 1.86
C VAL A 324 40.18 -26.62 1.29
N GLN A 325 40.54 -26.07 0.12
CA GLN A 325 41.87 -26.27 -0.46
C GLN A 325 43.00 -25.75 0.44
N ALA A 326 42.86 -24.54 0.98
CA ALA A 326 43.86 -23.96 1.89
C ALA A 326 44.01 -24.79 3.18
N TYR A 327 42.90 -25.32 3.70
CA TYR A 327 42.89 -26.22 4.86
C TYR A 327 43.60 -27.55 4.56
N ASP A 328 43.33 -28.15 3.40
CA ASP A 328 44.00 -29.39 2.97
C ASP A 328 45.49 -29.17 2.74
N GLU A 329 45.89 -28.05 2.12
CA GLU A 329 47.28 -27.64 1.95
C GLU A 329 47.98 -27.45 3.31
N ALA A 330 47.32 -26.79 4.26
CA ALA A 330 47.82 -26.59 5.63
C ALA A 330 47.99 -27.93 6.36
N THR A 331 46.98 -28.80 6.31
CA THR A 331 47.00 -30.12 6.94
C THR A 331 48.12 -30.99 6.35
N ASN A 332 48.28 -31.00 5.03
CA ASN A 332 49.34 -31.76 4.36
C ASN A 332 50.73 -31.24 4.69
N PHE A 333 50.89 -29.93 4.86
CA PHE A 333 52.15 -29.34 5.32
C PHE A 333 52.47 -29.71 6.76
N VAL A 334 51.51 -29.58 7.69
CA VAL A 334 51.69 -29.98 9.09
C VAL A 334 52.06 -31.46 9.20
N LYS A 335 51.40 -32.34 8.44
CA LYS A 335 51.74 -33.77 8.39
C LYS A 335 53.16 -34.02 7.90
N LYS A 336 53.57 -33.37 6.81
CA LYS A 336 54.95 -33.47 6.27
C LYS A 336 55.98 -32.91 7.24
N PHE A 337 55.66 -31.81 7.91
CA PHE A 337 56.50 -31.17 8.91
C PHE A 337 56.71 -32.05 10.15
N ALA A 338 55.61 -32.61 10.70
CA ALA A 338 55.69 -33.56 11.81
C ALA A 338 56.52 -34.79 11.43
N GLY A 339 56.30 -35.34 10.23
CA GLY A 339 57.11 -36.47 9.73
C GLY A 339 58.60 -36.13 9.53
N SER A 340 58.91 -34.91 9.09
CA SER A 340 60.31 -34.44 8.96
C SER A 340 60.99 -34.30 10.32
N LYS A 341 60.32 -33.68 11.30
CA LYS A 341 60.83 -33.60 12.68
C LYS A 341 61.03 -34.97 13.32
N ASP A 342 60.07 -35.87 13.15
CA ASP A 342 60.20 -37.25 13.63
C ASP A 342 61.41 -37.96 12.98
N SER A 343 61.69 -37.71 11.70
CA SER A 343 62.86 -38.26 11.02
C SER A 343 64.18 -37.67 11.52
N ILE A 344 64.22 -36.39 11.88
CA ILE A 344 65.41 -35.74 12.44
C ILE A 344 65.67 -36.24 13.86
N ILE A 345 64.65 -36.34 14.69
CA ILE A 345 64.74 -36.89 16.05
C ILE A 345 65.15 -38.37 16.03
N ARG A 346 64.70 -39.14 15.04
CA ARG A 346 65.04 -40.57 14.89
C ARG A 346 66.47 -40.82 14.37
N ASN A 347 67.14 -39.80 13.83
CA ASN A 347 68.52 -39.87 13.31
C ASN A 347 69.57 -39.28 14.27
N TYR A 348 69.18 -38.91 15.49
CA TYR A 348 70.05 -38.51 16.61
C TYR A 348 69.98 -39.55 17.72
#